data_AF-A0A1E7H716-F1
#
_entry.id   AF-A0A1E7H716-F1
#
_cell.length_a   1.000
_cell.length_b   1.000
_cell.length_c   1.000
_cell.angle_alpha   90.00
_cell.angle_beta   90.00
_cell.angle_gamma   90.00
#
_symmetry.space_group_name_H-M   'P 1'
#
loop_
_entity.id
_entity.type
_entity.pdbx_description
1 polymer ?
#
loop_
_entity_poly.entity_id
_entity_poly.type
_entity_poly.pdbx_seq_one_letter_code
_entity_poly.pdbx_strand_id
1 'polypeptide(L)' 'MIPVDWDEEGNPLAVAILGAGEEEHLVEQDEEGKKLLELMQQEVEISGTVREVAEGHKTITVKSYGLKTDGDPSGMG' A
#
# COMPACT_ATOMS: atom_id res chain seq x y z
N MET A 1 2.93 -10.53 2.69
CA MET A 1 1.56 -10.05 2.94
C MET A 1 1.20 -9.18 1.75
N ILE A 2 0.14 -9.51 1.02
CA ILE A 2 -0.32 -8.73 -0.14
C ILE A 2 -1.75 -8.28 0.16
N PRO A 3 -2.04 -6.97 0.10
CA PRO A 3 -3.41 -6.49 0.14
C PRO A 3 -4.19 -7.07 -1.04
N VAL A 4 -5.32 -7.71 -0.77
CA VAL A 4 -6.21 -8.26 -1.81
C VAL A 4 -7.49 -7.45 -1.96
N ASP A 5 -7.77 -6.56 -1.01
CA ASP A 5 -8.92 -5.66 -1.04
C ASP A 5 -8.62 -4.34 -0.32
N TRP A 6 -9.25 -3.25 -0.76
CA TRP A 6 -9.00 -1.88 -0.31
C TRP A 6 -10.32 -1.10 -0.19
N ASP A 7 -10.41 -0.19 0.76
CA ASP A 7 -11.49 0.80 0.80
C ASP A 7 -11.18 2.04 -0.08
N GLU A 8 -12.13 2.97 -0.16
CA GLU A 8 -12.01 4.19 -0.98
C GLU A 8 -10.92 5.15 -0.49
N GLU A 9 -10.46 5.00 0.75
CA GLU A 9 -9.42 5.82 1.39
C GLU A 9 -8.02 5.18 1.22
N GLY A 10 -7.94 3.98 0.65
CA GLY A 10 -6.68 3.27 0.43
C GLY A 10 -6.23 2.43 1.64
N ASN A 11 -7.13 2.15 2.59
CA ASN A 11 -6.85 1.21 3.67
C ASN A 11 -7.11 -0.23 3.19
N PRO A 12 -6.21 -1.20 3.48
CA PRO A 12 -6.42 -2.59 3.12
C PRO A 12 -7.56 -3.20 3.96
N LEU A 13 -8.64 -3.64 3.31
CA LEU A 13 -9.76 -4.34 3.94
C LEU A 13 -9.44 -5.83 4.20
N ALA A 14 -8.58 -6.40 3.35
CA ALA A 14 -8.16 -7.79 3.42
C ALA A 14 -6.72 -7.96 2.94
N VAL A 15 -6.00 -8.88 3.59
CA VAL A 15 -4.59 -9.17 3.32
C VAL A 15 -4.42 -10.68 3.18
N ALA A 16 -3.79 -11.11 2.09
CA ALA A 16 -3.32 -12.47 1.92
C ALA A 16 -1.92 -12.62 2.51
N ILE A 17 -1.75 -13.59 3.40
CA ILE A 17 -0.44 -14.04 3.87
C ILE A 17 0.05 -15.14 2.93
N LEU A 18 1.06 -14.85 2.11
CA LEU A 18 1.74 -15.85 1.32
C LEU A 18 2.60 -16.74 2.24
N GLY A 19 2.03 -17.86 2.68
CA GLY A 19 2.76 -18.95 3.33
C GLY A 19 3.44 -19.87 2.29
N ALA A 20 4.34 -20.74 2.74
CA ALA A 20 5.08 -21.68 1.88
C ALA A 20 4.21 -22.78 1.22
N GLY A 21 2.89 -22.64 1.20
CA GLY A 21 1.94 -23.69 0.80
C GLY A 21 0.76 -23.24 -0.05
N GLU A 22 0.82 -22.09 -0.72
CA GLU A 22 -0.25 -21.58 -1.61
C GLU A 22 -1.62 -21.34 -0.93
N GLU A 23 -1.72 -21.47 0.40
CA GLU A 23 -2.94 -21.15 1.13
C GLU A 23 -2.95 -19.68 1.54
N GLU A 24 -3.98 -18.95 1.09
CA GLU A 24 -4.22 -17.56 1.45
C GLU A 24 -5.02 -17.51 2.76
N HIS A 25 -4.47 -16.81 3.76
CA HIS A 25 -5.16 -16.56 5.03
C HIS A 25 -5.61 -15.11 5.12
N LEU A 26 -6.84 -14.88 5.57
CA LEU A 26 -7.38 -13.57 5.90
C LEU A 26 -7.07 -13.19 7.34
N VAL A 27 -6.68 -11.94 7.56
CA VAL A 27 -6.47 -11.37 8.90
C VAL A 27 -7.83 -10.91 9.44
N GLU A 28 -8.20 -11.35 10.64
CA GLU A 28 -9.41 -10.84 11.32
C GLU A 28 -9.22 -9.38 11.74
N GLN A 29 -10.28 -8.58 11.74
CA GLN A 29 -10.23 -7.16 12.12
C GLN A 29 -10.39 -6.93 13.65
N ASP A 30 -9.78 -7.78 14.46
CA ASP A 30 -9.69 -7.58 15.90
C ASP A 30 -8.61 -6.54 16.27
N GLU A 31 -8.39 -6.28 17.56
CA GLU A 31 -7.44 -5.24 17.99
C GLU A 31 -6.01 -5.50 17.50
N GLU A 32 -5.55 -6.75 17.49
CA GLU A 32 -4.20 -7.11 17.04
C GLU A 32 -4.12 -7.16 15.51
N GLY A 33 -5.16 -7.64 14.84
CA GLY A 33 -5.28 -7.61 13.39
C GLY A 33 -5.27 -6.20 12.83
N LYS A 34 -5.95 -5.25 13.50
CA LYS A 34 -5.89 -3.82 13.13
C LYS A 34 -4.49 -3.24 13.25
N LYS A 35 -3.78 -3.49 14.37
CA LYS A 35 -2.37 -3.07 14.54
C LYS A 35 -1.47 -3.67 13.46
N LEU A 36 -1.71 -4.92 13.07
CA LEU A 36 -0.98 -5.57 11.98
C LEU A 36 -1.26 -4.91 10.63
N LEU A 37 -2.51 -4.55 10.33
CA LEU A 37 -2.90 -3.85 9.11
C LEU A 37 -2.33 -2.43 9.03
N GLU A 38 -2.22 -1.72 10.15
CA GLU A 38 -1.55 -0.41 10.23
C GLU A 38 -0.08 -0.48 9.79
N LEU A 39 0.63 -1.59 10.08
CA LEU A 39 2.02 -1.77 9.61
C LEU A 39 2.11 -1.94 8.09
N MET A 40 1.02 -2.30 7.42
CA MET A 40 0.96 -2.41 5.96
C MET A 40 0.60 -1.09 5.27
N GLN A 41 -0.05 -0.17 5.98
CA GLN A 41 -0.29 1.18 5.50
C GLN A 41 0.96 2.03 5.73
N GLN A 42 1.76 2.14 4.69
CA GLN A 42 2.78 3.17 4.61
C GLN A 42 2.61 3.94 3.31
N GLU A 43 2.17 5.19 3.44
CA GLU A 43 2.18 6.09 2.31
C GLU A 43 3.63 6.38 1.91
N VAL A 44 3.90 6.30 0.62
CA VAL A 44 5.20 6.67 0.05
C VAL A 44 5.00 7.73 -1.01
N GLU A 45 5.82 8.78 -0.93
CA GLU A 45 5.97 9.70 -2.05
C GLU A 45 7.08 9.17 -2.96
N ILE A 46 6.77 9.01 -4.25
CA ILE A 46 7.73 8.52 -5.25
C ILE A 46 8.01 9.61 -6.29
N SER A 47 9.27 9.77 -6.66
CA SER A 47 9.67 10.55 -7.83
C SER A 47 10.27 9.62 -8.89
N GLY A 48 9.99 9.88 -10.16
CA GLY A 48 10.42 9.00 -11.23
C GLY A 48 9.97 9.46 -12.61
N THR A 49 10.31 8.67 -13.62
CA THR A 49 9.91 8.92 -15.01
C THR A 49 8.73 8.03 -15.36
N VAL A 50 7.61 8.64 -15.73
CA VAL A 50 6.42 7.93 -16.22
C VAL A 50 6.55 7.65 -17.71
N ARG A 51 6.25 6.42 -18.12
CA ARG A 51 6.15 6.00 -19.52
C ARG A 51 4.81 5.36 -19.77
N GLU A 52 4.17 5.74 -20.85
CA GLU A 52 2.99 5.05 -21.35
C GLU A 52 3.46 3.78 -22.10
N VAL A 53 2.89 2.65 -21.70
CA VAL A 53 2.99 1.38 -22.43
C VAL A 53 1.67 1.16 -23.17
N ALA A 54 1.62 0.17 -24.07
CA ALA A 54 0.46 -0.11 -24.90
C ALA A 54 -0.84 -0.17 -24.07
N GLU A 55 -1.95 0.20 -24.70
CA GLU A 55 -3.30 0.10 -24.11
C GLU A 55 -3.52 0.97 -22.85
N GLY A 56 -2.93 2.17 -22.79
CA GLY A 56 -3.21 3.15 -21.73
C GLY A 56 -2.61 2.81 -20.37
N HIS A 57 -1.86 1.72 -20.28
CA HIS A 57 -1.10 1.36 -19.09
C HIS A 57 0.08 2.32 -18.91
N LYS A 58 0.32 2.77 -17.67
CA LYS A 58 1.48 3.61 -17.34
C LYS A 58 2.42 2.84 -16.44
N THR A 59 3.71 2.95 -16.71
CA THR A 59 4.79 2.44 -15.86
C THR A 59 5.61 3.61 -15.33
N ILE A 60 6.06 3.53 -14.08
CA ILE A 60 6.98 4.51 -13.51
C ILE A 60 8.33 3.85 -13.22
N THR A 61 9.41 4.44 -13.74
CA THR A 61 10.77 4.11 -13.29
C THR A 61 11.08 4.98 -12.08
N VAL A 62 11.15 4.36 -10.90
CA VAL A 62 11.39 5.05 -9.62
C VAL A 62 12.84 5.58 -9.57
N LYS A 63 12.98 6.87 -9.25
CA LYS A 63 14.28 7.53 -9.02
C LYS A 63 14.55 7.75 -7.53
N SER A 64 13.52 8.09 -6.76
CA SER A 64 13.58 8.19 -5.30
C SER A 64 12.21 7.87 -4.69
N TYR A 65 12.22 7.48 -3.42
CA TYR A 65 11.02 7.33 -2.62
C TYR A 65 11.28 7.83 -1.20
N GLY A 66 10.23 8.28 -0.52
CA GLY A 66 10.24 8.67 0.88
C GLY A 66 8.97 8.21 1.57
N LEU A 67 9.07 7.80 2.83
CA LEU A 67 7.91 7.49 3.66
C LEU A 67 7.22 8.79 4.04
N LYS A 68 5.92 8.89 3.77
CA LYS A 68 5.07 9.91 4.38
C LYS A 68 4.72 9.42 5.78
N THR A 69 5.26 10.09 6.79
CA THR A 69 4.78 9.93 8.16
C THR A 69 3.55 10.79 8.33
N ASP A 70 2.45 10.24 8.83
CA ASP A 70 1.32 11.05 9.27
C ASP A 70 1.80 12.11 10.26
N GLY A 71 1.73 13.38 9.82
CA GLY A 71 2.23 14.52 10.58
C GLY A 71 3.12 15.50 9.84
N ASP A 72 3.03 15.64 8.51
CA ASP A 72 3.60 16.81 7.83
C ASP A 72 2.61 18.00 7.86
N PRO A 73 2.81 19.02 8.73
CA PRO A 73 1.94 20.21 8.78
C PRO A 73 2.11 21.14 7.57
N SER A 74 2.93 20.80 6.58
CA SER A 74 3.28 21.68 5.46
C SER A 74 2.16 21.86 4.41
N GLY A 75 1.02 21.20 4.56
CA GLY A 75 -0.12 21.27 3.64
C GLY A 75 -1.11 22.42 3.85
N MET A 76 -0.87 23.35 4.78
CA MET A 76 -1.64 24.59 4.90
C MET A 76 -0.87 25.75 4.25
N GLY A 77 -1.04 25.90 2.94
CA GLY A 77 -0.54 27.03 2.14
C GLY A 77 -1.52 27.39 1.04
#